data_AF-A0A091FEZ5-F1
#
_entry.id   AF-A0A091FEZ5-F1
#
_cell.length_a   1.000
_cell.length_b   1.000
_cell.length_c   1.000
_cell.angle_alpha   90.00
_cell.angle_beta   90.00
_cell.angle_gamma   90.00
#
_symmetry.space_group_name_H-M   'P 1'
#
loop_
_entity.id
_entity.type
_entity.pdbx_description
1 polymer ?
#
loop_
_entity_poly.entity_id
_entity_poly.type
_entity_poly.pdbx_seq_one_letter_code
_entity_poly.pdbx_strand_id
1 'polypeptide(L)'
;MIIQCRQCRTKFRFDDNLMHGAGVWLRCSRCGHVYFQENALMKPEKDLPSEPVKPEAKALKKLQHKKRRDQLKDFATQGNDWDNL
;
A
#
# COMPACT_ATOMS: atom_id res chain seq x y z
N MET A 1 28.77 -15.05 -4.23
CA MET A 1 28.92 -14.02 -3.18
C MET A 1 29.45 -14.56 -1.85
N ILE A 2 29.84 -13.69 -0.91
CA ILE A 2 30.16 -14.06 0.48
C ILE A 2 29.06 -13.56 1.43
N ILE A 3 28.48 -14.46 2.22
CA ILE A 3 27.42 -14.15 3.19
C ILE A 3 27.97 -14.29 4.61
N GLN A 4 27.61 -13.37 5.49
CA GLN A 4 27.99 -13.41 6.90
C GLN A 4 26.79 -13.72 7.81
N CYS A 5 26.94 -14.71 8.69
CA CYS A 5 25.92 -15.00 9.70
C CYS A 5 25.81 -13.86 10.72
N ARG A 6 24.58 -13.43 11.03
CA ARG A 6 24.31 -12.33 11.99
C ARG A 6 24.62 -12.70 13.45
N GLN A 7 24.62 -13.98 13.80
CA GLN A 7 24.85 -14.45 15.17
C GLN A 7 26.34 -14.70 15.44
N CYS A 8 26.94 -15.64 14.71
CA CYS A 8 28.33 -16.08 14.97
C CYS A 8 29.38 -15.41 14.07
N ARG A 9 28.97 -14.44 13.23
CA ARG A 9 29.84 -13.69 12.30
C ARG A 9 30.64 -14.54 11.31
N THR A 10 30.37 -15.84 11.20
CA THR A 10 31.05 -16.73 10.25
C THR A 10 30.71 -16.32 8.82
N LYS A 11 31.72 -16.32 7.94
CA LYS A 11 31.59 -16.04 6.51
C LYS A 11 31.46 -17.35 5.74
N PHE A 12 30.49 -17.41 4.83
CA PHE A 12 30.25 -18.55 3.94
C PHE A 12 30.33 -18.06 2.49
N ARG A 13 30.90 -18.89 1.62
CA ARG A 13 30.76 -18.68 0.17
C ARG A 13 29.41 -19.25 -0.24
N PHE A 14 28.63 -18.46 -0.96
CA PHE A 14 27.32 -18.83 -1.47
C PHE A 14 27.28 -18.57 -2.96
N ASP A 15 26.79 -19.54 -3.73
CA ASP A 15 26.72 -19.44 -5.18
C ASP A 15 25.61 -18.46 -5.59
N ASP A 16 25.97 -17.48 -6.42
CA ASP A 16 25.05 -16.43 -6.85
C ASP A 16 23.88 -17.00 -7.66
N ASN A 17 24.12 -18.12 -8.36
CA ASN A 17 23.10 -18.85 -9.11
C ASN A 17 22.01 -19.50 -8.22
N LEU A 18 22.17 -19.54 -6.89
CA LEU A 18 21.09 -19.99 -6.00
C LEU A 18 20.27 -18.83 -5.42
N MET A 19 20.70 -17.58 -5.61
CA MET A 19 19.94 -16.40 -5.19
C MET A 19 18.99 -15.94 -6.29
N HIS A 20 17.84 -16.61 -6.39
CA HIS A 20 16.77 -16.21 -7.30
C HIS A 20 15.70 -15.38 -6.58
N GLY A 21 15.15 -14.38 -7.27
CA GLY A 21 14.04 -13.58 -6.73
C GLY A 21 14.46 -12.56 -5.67
N ALA A 22 13.54 -12.27 -4.75
CA ALA A 22 13.69 -11.26 -3.70
C ALA A 22 14.75 -11.60 -2.62
N GLY A 23 15.12 -12.87 -2.47
CA GLY A 23 16.07 -13.33 -1.47
C GLY A 23 15.92 -14.81 -1.16
N VAL A 24 16.74 -15.31 -0.23
CA VAL A 24 16.81 -16.73 0.16
C VAL A 24 16.82 -16.89 1.68
N TRP A 25 16.17 -17.95 2.16
CA TRP A 25 16.26 -18.37 3.56
C TRP A 25 17.52 -19.18 3.79
N LEU A 26 18.34 -18.77 4.76
CA LEU A 26 19.61 -19.40 5.09
C LEU A 26 19.58 -19.97 6.49
N ARG A 27 20.19 -21.14 6.66
CA ARG A 27 20.52 -21.72 7.97
C ARG A 27 22.04 -21.77 8.13
N CYS A 28 22.56 -21.11 9.15
CA CYS A 28 23.98 -21.16 9.47
C CYS A 28 24.39 -22.58 9.89
N SER A 29 25.38 -23.19 9.23
CA SER A 29 25.89 -24.53 9.60
C SER A 29 26.68 -24.55 10.90
N ARG A 30 27.19 -23.39 11.36
CA ARG A 30 27.99 -23.27 12.59
C ARG A 30 27.14 -23.12 13.84
N CYS A 31 26.15 -22.23 13.83
CA CYS A 31 25.31 -21.94 15.00
C CYS A 31 23.83 -22.32 14.82
N GLY A 32 23.43 -22.79 13.64
CA GLY A 32 22.04 -23.17 13.37
C GLY A 32 21.07 -22.00 13.15
N HIS A 33 21.51 -20.75 13.25
CA HIS A 33 20.64 -19.59 13.10
C HIS A 33 20.02 -19.51 11.71
N VAL A 34 18.69 -19.40 11.66
CA VAL A 34 17.92 -19.26 10.43
C VAL A 34 17.54 -17.80 10.23
N TYR A 35 17.86 -17.24 9.06
CA TYR A 35 17.58 -15.85 8.73
C TYR A 35 17.36 -15.67 7.22
N PHE A 36 16.66 -14.60 6.85
CA PHE A 36 16.42 -14.24 5.46
C PHE A 36 17.55 -13.31 4.94
N GLN A 37 18.03 -13.60 3.74
CA GLN A 37 19.03 -12.80 3.03
C GLN A 37 18.42 -12.25 1.75
N GLU A 38 18.24 -10.94 1.70
CA GLU A 38 17.75 -10.22 0.52
C GLU A 38 18.77 -10.25 -0.61
N ASN A 39 18.27 -10.36 -1.84
CA ASN A 39 19.08 -10.29 -3.05
C ASN A 39 19.30 -8.83 -3.45
N ALA A 40 20.50 -8.29 -3.21
CA ALA A 40 20.84 -6.91 -3.55
C ALA A 40 20.79 -6.60 -5.06
N LEU A 41 20.76 -7.63 -5.92
CA LEU A 41 20.67 -7.46 -7.38
C LEU A 41 19.23 -7.22 -7.86
N MET A 42 18.22 -7.63 -7.09
CA MET A 42 16.84 -7.20 -7.33
C MET A 42 16.57 -5.92 -6.55
N LYS A 43 17.09 -4.78 -7.04
CA LYS A 43 16.48 -3.51 -6.70
C LYS A 43 15.03 -3.58 -7.19
N PRO A 44 14.02 -3.49 -6.30
CA PRO A 44 12.68 -3.27 -6.79
C PRO A 44 12.71 -1.91 -7.49
N GLU A 45 12.29 -1.87 -8.74
CA GLU A 45 11.95 -0.64 -9.47
C GLU A 45 10.70 -0.01 -8.81
N LYS A 46 10.82 0.34 -7.53
CA LYS A 46 9.85 1.09 -6.73
C LYS A 46 10.21 2.57 -6.79
N ASP A 47 10.43 3.05 -8.01
CA ASP A 47 10.33 4.46 -8.37
C ASP A 47 9.22 4.66 -9.40
N LEU A 48 8.19 3.80 -9.41
CA LEU A 48 6.85 4.29 -9.73
C LEU A 48 6.21 4.73 -8.42
N PRO A 49 6.02 6.04 -8.19
CA PRO A 49 5.05 6.48 -7.22
C PRO A 49 3.69 5.98 -7.72
N SER A 50 3.22 4.85 -7.18
CA SER A 50 1.80 4.55 -7.21
C SER A 50 1.16 5.68 -6.43
N GLU A 51 0.60 6.65 -7.15
CA GLU A 51 -0.18 7.73 -6.57
C GLU A 51 -1.14 7.11 -5.53
N PRO A 52 -1.27 7.73 -4.35
CA PRO A 52 -2.29 7.30 -3.41
C PRO A 52 -3.63 7.43 -4.14
N VAL A 53 -4.24 6.30 -4.49
CA VAL A 53 -5.62 6.26 -5.00
C VAL A 53 -6.49 6.76 -3.85
N LYS A 54 -6.69 8.07 -3.84
CA LYS A 54 -7.57 8.74 -2.89
C LYS A 54 -8.95 8.08 -3.00
N PRO A 55 -9.58 7.66 -1.90
CA PRO A 55 -10.98 7.24 -1.92
C PRO A 55 -11.91 8.46 -2.04
N GLU A 56 -11.74 9.30 -3.08
CA GLU A 56 -12.54 10.50 -3.35
C GLU A 56 -13.87 10.21 -4.06
N ALA A 57 -14.10 8.96 -4.48
CA ALA A 57 -15.33 8.59 -5.18
C ALA A 57 -16.59 8.59 -4.28
N LYS A 58 -16.44 8.47 -2.95
CA LYS A 58 -17.60 8.49 -2.02
C LYS A 58 -17.96 9.88 -1.51
N ALA A 59 -17.01 10.83 -1.46
CA ALA A 59 -17.26 12.18 -0.99
C ALA A 59 -18.05 13.01 -2.03
N LEU A 60 -17.70 12.89 -3.31
CA LEU A 60 -18.36 13.64 -4.39
C LEU A 60 -19.84 13.27 -4.54
N LYS A 61 -20.17 11.96 -4.43
CA LYS A 61 -21.57 11.50 -4.49
C LYS A 61 -22.40 12.01 -3.30
N LYS A 62 -21.82 12.09 -2.10
CA LYS A 62 -22.51 12.65 -0.91
C LYS A 62 -22.78 14.15 -1.06
N LEU A 63 -21.83 14.91 -1.61
CA LEU A 63 -22.00 16.34 -1.89
C LEU A 63 -23.11 16.60 -2.92
N GLN A 64 -23.19 15.77 -3.97
CA GLN A 64 -24.25 15.88 -4.97
C GLN A 64 -25.64 15.51 -4.40
N HIS A 65 -25.74 14.47 -3.57
CA HIS A 65 -27.03 14.08 -2.96
C HIS A 65 -27.55 15.11 -1.95
N LYS A 66 -26.65 15.78 -1.21
CA LYS A 66 -27.03 16.88 -0.29
C LYS A 66 -27.57 18.08 -1.07
N LYS A 67 -26.84 18.53 -2.11
CA LYS A 67 -27.26 19.69 -2.93
C LYS A 67 -28.64 19.48 -3.58
N ARG A 68 -28.95 18.27 -4.03
CA ARG A 68 -30.26 17.93 -4.61
C ARG A 68 -31.39 17.94 -3.57
N ARG A 69 -31.12 17.52 -2.32
CA ARG A 69 -32.11 17.55 -1.23
C ARG A 69 -32.44 18.98 -0.79
N ASP A 70 -31.42 19.83 -0.66
CA ASP A 70 -31.62 21.22 -0.21
C ASP A 70 -32.43 22.01 -1.25
N GLN A 71 -32.11 21.88 -2.55
CA GLN A 71 -32.87 22.54 -3.62
C GLN A 71 -34.36 22.14 -3.68
N LEU A 72 -34.69 20.87 -3.39
CA LEU A 72 -36.08 20.40 -3.32
C LEU A 72 -36.83 20.99 -2.12
N LYS A 73 -36.14 21.27 -1.01
CA LYS A 73 -36.76 21.92 0.16
C LYS A 73 -37.04 23.39 -0.12
N ASP A 74 -36.13 24.09 -0.77
CA ASP A 74 -36.30 25.50 -1.13
C ASP A 74 -37.54 25.71 -2.03
N PHE A 75 -37.75 24.81 -2.99
CA PHE A 75 -38.92 24.83 -3.87
C PHE A 75 -40.22 24.51 -3.10
N ALA A 76 -40.19 23.56 -2.16
CA ALA A 76 -41.36 23.23 -1.34
C ALA A 76 -41.77 24.37 -0.40
N THR A 77 -40.81 25.17 0.10
CA THR A 77 -41.13 26.36 0.92
C THR A 77 -41.69 27.53 0.13
N GLN A 78 -41.50 27.60 -1.19
CA GLN A 78 -42.13 28.61 -2.05
C GLN A 78 -43.57 28.25 -2.46
N GLY A 79 -44.05 27.02 -2.19
CA GLY A 79 -45.38 26.55 -2.59
C GLY A 79 -46.53 26.91 -1.64
N ASN A 80 -46.27 27.51 -0.47
CA ASN A 80 -47.30 27.74 0.57
C ASN A 80 -47.84 29.19 0.61
N ASP A 81 -47.61 30.01 -0.42
CA ASP A 81 -48.12 31.39 -0.47
C ASP A 81 -49.58 31.49 -0.99
N TRP A 82 -50.29 30.36 -1.16
CA TRP A 82 -51.69 30.31 -1.63
C TRP A 82 -52.74 30.16 -0.52
N ASP A 83 -52.36 30.01 0.75
CA ASP A 83 -53.28 29.87 1.90
C ASP A 83 -53.59 31.21 2.61
N ASN A 84 -53.56 32.34 1.89
CA ASN A 84 -53.87 33.65 2.47
C ASN A 84 -54.63 34.57 1.51
N LEU A 85 -55.72 34.06 0.92
CA LEU A 85 -56.78 34.87 0.32
C LEU A 85 -58.15 34.38 0.77
#